data_AF-A0A7C2VN03-F1
#
_entry.id   AF-A0A7C2VN03-F1
#
_cell.length_a   1.000
_cell.length_b   1.000
_cell.length_c   1.000
_cell.angle_alpha   90.00
_cell.angle_beta   90.00
_cell.angle_gamma   90.00
#
_symmetry.space_group_name_H-M   'P 1'
#
loop_
_entity.id
_entity.type
_entity.pdbx_description
1 polymer ?
#
loop_
_entity_poly.entity_id
_entity_poly.type
_entity_poly.pdbx_seq_one_letter_code
_entity_poly.pdbx_strand_id
1 'polypeptide(L)'
;MPSVVSIVKTDGNVEDAVRRAVELAGGIKLNGETVLLKPNLCAAKPSGSGIVTSTEVVSAMVKLVKDLGGEVLVGDLPIAG
;
A
#
# COMPACT_ATOMS: atom_id res chain seq x y z
N MET A 1 -3.39 -20.16 12.50
CA MET A 1 -2.45 -19.03 12.72
C MET A 1 -3.28 -17.84 13.19
N PRO A 2 -2.90 -17.15 14.27
CA PRO A 2 -3.62 -15.95 14.70
C PRO A 2 -3.51 -14.85 13.63
N SER A 3 -4.51 -13.97 13.56
CA SER A 3 -4.43 -12.76 12.74
C SER A 3 -3.35 -11.82 13.31
N VAL A 4 -2.54 -11.25 12.42
CA VAL A 4 -1.53 -10.24 12.77
C VAL A 4 -1.97 -8.91 12.19
N VAL A 5 -1.96 -7.86 13.02
CA VAL A 5 -2.26 -6.49 12.62
C VAL A 5 -1.09 -5.62 13.05
N SER A 6 -0.61 -4.75 12.17
CA SER A 6 0.44 -3.76 12.47
C SER A 6 -0.12 -2.35 12.37
N ILE A 7 0.37 -1.47 13.26
CA ILE A 7 0.07 -0.03 13.26
C ILE A 7 1.40 0.68 13.47
N VAL A 8 1.76 1.58 12.55
CA VAL A 8 3.02 2.33 12.59
C VAL A 8 2.71 3.82 12.55
N LYS A 9 3.26 4.57 13.51
CA LYS A 9 3.21 6.03 13.51
C LYS A 9 4.31 6.56 12.59
N THR A 10 4.01 7.61 11.82
CA THR A 10 4.97 8.36 11.01
C THR A 10 4.82 9.85 11.24
N ASP A 11 5.93 10.59 11.12
CA ASP A 11 6.04 12.04 11.20
C ASP A 11 6.29 12.70 9.84
N GLY A 12 6.27 11.91 8.75
CA GLY A 12 6.40 12.41 7.38
C GLY A 12 7.06 11.42 6.42
N ASN A 13 7.82 10.46 6.93
CA ASN A 13 8.38 9.40 6.08
C ASN A 13 7.37 8.25 5.93
N VAL A 14 6.48 8.38 4.95
CA VAL A 14 5.43 7.40 4.67
C VAL A 14 6.00 6.09 4.12
N GLU A 15 7.07 6.15 3.34
CA GLU A 15 7.67 4.95 2.73
C GLU A 15 8.24 4.00 3.78
N ASP A 16 9.06 4.51 4.70
CA ASP A 16 9.62 3.69 5.78
C ASP A 16 8.53 3.14 6.70
N ALA A 17 7.50 3.92 6.97
CA ALA A 17 6.37 3.49 7.79
C ALA A 17 5.59 2.35 7.13
N VAL A 18 5.37 2.40 5.82
CA VAL A 18 4.74 1.32 5.05
C VAL A 18 5.60 0.05 5.08
N ARG A 19 6.92 0.17 4.82
CA ARG A 19 7.83 -0.98 4.87
C ARG A 19 7.82 -1.64 6.25
N ARG A 20 7.89 -0.84 7.32
CA ARG A 20 7.83 -1.33 8.69
C ARG A 20 6.49 -1.97 9.03
N ALA A 21 5.38 -1.39 8.56
CA ALA A 21 4.06 -1.97 8.77
C ALA A 21 3.92 -3.34 8.09
N VAL A 22 4.41 -3.49 6.86
CA VAL A 22 4.41 -4.76 6.14
C VAL A 22 5.28 -5.80 6.84
N GLU A 23 6.49 -5.43 7.26
CA GLU A 23 7.39 -6.31 8.03
C GLU A 23 6.73 -6.83 9.31
N LEU A 24 6.15 -5.92 10.12
CA LEU A 24 5.44 -6.27 11.35
C LEU A 24 4.20 -7.14 11.11
N ALA A 25 3.58 -7.03 9.94
CA ALA A 25 2.44 -7.86 9.53
C ALA A 25 2.87 -9.26 9.01
N GLY A 26 4.17 -9.55 8.97
CA GLY A 26 4.72 -10.85 8.54
C GLY A 26 5.47 -10.82 7.21
N GLY A 27 5.58 -9.66 6.57
CA GLY A 27 6.31 -9.47 5.32
C GLY A 27 5.58 -9.97 4.08
N ILE A 28 6.16 -9.67 2.92
CA ILE A 28 5.70 -10.16 1.61
C ILE A 28 6.91 -10.82 0.94
N LYS A 29 6.69 -11.98 0.33
CA LYS A 29 7.69 -12.67 -0.49
C LYS A 29 7.12 -12.83 -1.89
N LEU A 30 7.89 -12.39 -2.88
CA LEU A 30 7.56 -12.51 -4.29
C LEU A 30 8.66 -13.32 -5.00
N ASN A 31 8.28 -14.08 -6.00
CA ASN A 31 9.13 -14.84 -6.92
C ASN A 31 8.84 -14.43 -8.38
N GLY A 32 8.73 -13.12 -8.63
CA GLY A 32 8.45 -12.57 -9.95
C GLY A 32 6.97 -12.50 -10.35
N GLU A 33 6.04 -12.62 -9.39
CA GLU A 33 4.61 -12.46 -9.67
C GLU A 33 4.24 -11.01 -10.01
N THR A 34 3.16 -10.84 -10.76
CA THR A 34 2.49 -9.55 -10.95
C THR A 34 1.48 -9.32 -9.83
N VAL A 35 1.62 -8.22 -9.11
CA VAL A 35 0.77 -7.83 -7.99
C VAL A 35 -0.23 -6.75 -8.44
N LEU A 36 -1.52 -7.00 -8.21
CA LEU A 36 -2.54 -5.95 -8.29
C LEU A 36 -2.60 -5.20 -6.96
N LEU A 37 -2.16 -3.94 -6.97
CA LEU A 37 -2.37 -3.01 -5.87
C LEU A 37 -3.74 -2.34 -6.05
N LYS A 38 -4.68 -2.66 -5.15
CA LYS A 38 -6.03 -2.09 -5.10
C LYS A 38 -6.13 -0.99 -4.03
N PRO A 39 -5.76 0.27 -4.32
CA PRO A 39 -6.04 1.37 -3.40
C PRO A 39 -7.53 1.61 -3.28
N ASN A 40 -8.00 2.37 -2.30
CA ASN A 40 -9.36 2.90 -2.28
C ASN A 40 -9.33 4.34 -2.81
N LEU A 41 -9.56 4.53 -4.12
CA LEU A 41 -9.66 5.83 -4.77
C LEU A 41 -11.05 6.43 -4.66
N CYS A 42 -12.13 5.62 -4.64
CA CYS A 42 -13.53 5.95 -4.34
C CYS A 42 -14.18 7.18 -5.02
N ALA A 43 -13.60 8.38 -4.88
CA ALA A 43 -13.97 9.65 -5.51
C ALA A 43 -12.74 10.59 -5.60
N ALA A 44 -12.79 11.64 -6.43
CA ALA A 44 -11.72 12.64 -6.51
C ALA A 44 -11.62 13.49 -5.22
N LYS A 45 -10.82 13.03 -4.25
CA LYS A 45 -10.59 13.68 -2.96
C LYS A 45 -9.08 13.76 -2.65
N PRO A 46 -8.63 14.74 -1.86
CA PRO A 46 -7.23 14.83 -1.48
C PRO A 46 -6.81 13.70 -0.53
N SER A 47 -5.53 13.33 -0.56
CA SER A 47 -4.89 12.50 0.47
C SER A 47 -5.14 13.09 1.86
N GLY A 48 -5.35 12.24 2.86
CA GLY A 48 -5.65 12.66 4.24
C GLY A 48 -7.14 12.94 4.51
N SER A 49 -8.00 12.93 3.49
CA SER A 49 -9.46 13.06 3.68
C SER A 49 -10.11 11.89 4.43
N GLY A 50 -9.41 10.76 4.56
CA GLY A 50 -9.97 9.50 5.09
C GLY A 50 -10.91 8.77 4.12
N ILE A 51 -11.28 9.41 3.00
CA ILE A 51 -12.14 8.83 1.96
C ILE A 51 -11.30 8.00 0.98
N VAL A 52 -10.07 8.44 0.71
CA VAL A 52 -9.18 7.81 -0.27
C VAL A 52 -7.87 7.39 0.36
N THR A 53 -7.27 6.32 -0.17
CA THR A 53 -5.90 5.93 0.18
C THR A 53 -4.93 7.02 -0.25
N SER A 54 -4.03 7.42 0.64
CA SER A 54 -2.97 8.38 0.31
C SER A 54 -2.12 7.86 -0.85
N THR A 55 -1.88 8.71 -1.84
CA THR A 55 -1.00 8.41 -2.98
C THR A 55 0.43 8.09 -2.55
N GLU A 56 0.92 8.64 -1.43
CA GLU A 56 2.24 8.31 -0.88
C GLU A 56 2.31 6.86 -0.41
N VAL A 57 1.22 6.35 0.21
CA VAL A 57 1.12 4.94 0.60
C VAL A 57 1.09 4.03 -0.62
N VAL A 58 0.35 4.42 -1.66
CA VAL A 58 0.32 3.69 -2.95
C VAL A 58 1.72 3.65 -3.58
N SER A 59 2.41 4.78 -3.62
CA SER A 59 3.77 4.88 -4.15
C SER A 59 4.76 4.00 -3.37
N ALA A 60 4.70 4.03 -2.03
CA ALA A 60 5.55 3.20 -1.18
C ALA A 60 5.34 1.70 -1.43
N MET A 61 4.08 1.25 -1.59
CA MET A 61 3.78 -0.13 -1.92
C MET A 61 4.27 -0.53 -3.32
N VAL A 62 4.14 0.36 -4.31
CA VAL A 62 4.68 0.14 -5.67
C VAL A 62 6.19 -0.08 -5.62
N LYS A 63 6.92 0.76 -4.87
CA LYS A 63 8.38 0.60 -4.70
C LYS A 63 8.73 -0.69 -3.97
N LEU A 64 8.03 -1.00 -2.87
CA LEU A 64 8.22 -2.26 -2.13
C LEU A 64 8.08 -3.48 -3.05
N VAL A 65 7.02 -3.55 -3.86
CA VAL A 65 6.81 -4.70 -4.78
C VAL A 65 7.95 -4.80 -5.80
N LYS A 66 8.36 -3.68 -6.38
CA LYS A 66 9.48 -3.65 -7.35
C LYS A 66 10.81 -4.08 -6.71
N ASP A 67 11.10 -3.61 -5.50
CA ASP A 67 12.32 -3.99 -4.76
C ASP A 67 12.34 -5.49 -4.42
N LEU A 68 11.17 -6.09 -4.23
CA LEU A 68 11.01 -7.54 -4.04
C LEU A 68 11.06 -8.33 -5.37
N GLY A 69 11.31 -7.66 -6.50
CA GLY A 69 11.42 -8.29 -7.82
C GLY A 69 10.08 -8.63 -8.49
N GLY A 70 8.97 -8.08 -8.00
CA GLY A 70 7.64 -8.25 -8.60
C GLY A 70 7.28 -7.13 -9.59
N GLU A 71 6.34 -7.43 -10.47
CA GLU A 71 5.66 -6.43 -11.29
C GLU A 71 4.42 -5.91 -10.56
N VAL A 72 4.01 -4.66 -10.83
CA VAL A 72 2.86 -4.06 -10.14
C VAL A 72 1.90 -3.38 -11.10
N LEU A 73 0.61 -3.73 -10.97
CA LEU A 73 -0.51 -3.04 -11.60
C LEU A 73 -1.26 -2.28 -10.51
N VAL A 74 -1.49 -0.99 -10.72
CA VAL A 74 -2.33 -0.19 -9.81
C VAL A 74 -3.69 -0.04 -10.46
N GLY A 75 -4.72 -0.58 -9.82
CA GLY A 75 -6.08 -0.56 -10.35
C GLY A 75 -7.10 -0.47 -9.25
N ASP A 76 -8.11 0.36 -9.45
CA ASP A 76 -9.26 0.45 -8.56
C ASP A 76 -10.55 0.66 -9.35
N LEU A 77 -11.67 0.31 -8.75
CA LEU A 77 -12.99 0.58 -9.29
C LEU A 77 -13.60 1.74 -8.50
N PRO A 78 -13.73 2.95 -9.08
CA PRO A 78 -14.46 4.02 -8.43
C PRO A 78 -15.94 3.62 -8.29
N ILE A 79 -16.42 3.52 -7.05
CA ILE A 79 -17.84 3.25 -6.74
C ILE A 79 -18.68 4.52 -6.92
N ALA A 80 -18.08 5.70 -6.76
CA ALA A 80 -18.72 7.01 -6.90
C ALA A 80 -17.96 7.84 -7.94
N GLY A 81 -18.24 7.57 -9.21
CA GLY A 81 -17.78 8.36 -10.37
C GLY A 81 -18.96 8.66 -11.28
#